data_AF-A0A840AW79-F1
#
_entry.id   AF-A0A840AW79-F1
#
_cell.length_a   1.000
_cell.length_b   1.000
_cell.length_c   1.000
_cell.angle_alpha   90.00
_cell.angle_beta   90.00
_cell.angle_gamma   90.00
#
_symmetry.space_group_name_H-M   'P 1'
#
loop_
_entity.id
_entity.type
_entity.pdbx_description
1 polymer ?
#
loop_
_entity_poly.entity_id
_entity_poly.type
_entity_poly.pdbx_seq_one_letter_code
_entity_poly.pdbx_strand_id
1 'polypeptide(L)'
;MDSYELNKILGAVLGTLLLVMSLGIVAGAIYAPGHPEKPGFVIEVAEEASSGGAAAPAAAEDPPIALLLQTANVEAGQTVAKKCAACHNFVEGAGAKVGPDLYGVIDRPIGEAQGFKYSAALQKAHEAGDKWTYEHLYHFLKKPSADMPGTAMGFAGLAKPEDRANVIAYLRTLAATPAPLPPPPAADAAPAAAPAEAAPAAAPAAAPAPAAAEPAPAPAPAPAATPAPAAPAPAETTPAAPAPAPAETAPAAPAPAPAAPAPAPAAPANP
;
A
#
# COMPACT_ATOMS: atom_id res chain seq x y z
N MET A 1 27.56 -10.20 52.95
CA MET A 1 26.39 -9.37 53.28
C MET A 1 25.68 -10.01 54.43
N ASP A 2 25.49 -9.28 55.52
CA ASP A 2 24.71 -9.78 56.67
C ASP A 2 23.23 -9.86 56.31
N SER A 3 22.53 -10.85 56.85
CA SER A 3 21.11 -11.10 56.57
C SER A 3 20.23 -9.87 56.87
N TYR A 4 20.63 -9.03 57.84
CA TYR A 4 19.97 -7.77 58.15
C TYR A 4 20.07 -6.75 57.02
N GLU A 5 21.25 -6.59 56.42
CA GLU A 5 21.44 -5.69 55.26
C GLU A 5 20.73 -6.23 54.02
N LEU A 6 20.73 -7.55 53.81
CA LEU A 6 20.00 -8.17 52.70
C LEU A 6 18.48 -7.99 52.84
N ASN A 7 17.92 -8.17 54.04
CA ASN A 7 16.48 -7.99 54.28
C ASN A 7 16.06 -6.52 54.14
N LYS A 8 16.92 -5.58 54.54
CA LYS A 8 16.71 -4.15 54.38
C LYS A 8 16.72 -3.73 52.90
N ILE A 9 17.66 -4.27 52.11
CA ILE A 9 17.70 -4.07 50.65
C ILE A 9 16.45 -4.67 49.99
N LEU A 10 16.08 -5.89 50.35
CA LEU A 10 14.91 -6.57 49.77
C LEU A 10 13.61 -5.82 50.11
N GLY A 11 13.48 -5.32 51.34
CA GLY A 11 12.35 -4.48 51.75
C GLY A 11 12.26 -3.16 51.00
N ALA A 12 13.41 -2.50 50.73
CA ALA A 12 13.45 -1.29 49.93
C ALA A 12 13.06 -1.55 48.46
N VAL A 13 13.50 -2.67 47.89
CA VAL A 13 13.14 -3.07 46.53
C VAL A 13 11.66 -3.41 46.42
N LEU A 14 11.12 -4.19 47.36
CA LEU A 14 9.70 -4.55 47.37
C LEU A 14 8.81 -3.32 47.60
N GLY A 15 9.21 -2.43 48.51
CA GLY A 15 8.49 -1.18 48.78
C GLY A 15 8.43 -0.24 47.58
N THR A 16 9.53 -0.10 46.83
CA THR A 16 9.55 0.72 45.61
C THR A 16 8.69 0.10 44.51
N LEU A 17 8.75 -1.22 44.31
CA LEU A 17 7.89 -1.94 43.36
C LEU A 17 6.41 -1.76 43.66
N LEU A 18 6.03 -1.93 44.93
CA LEU A 18 4.63 -1.84 45.36
C LEU A 18 4.11 -0.40 45.24
N LEU A 19 4.97 0.59 45.53
CA LEU A 19 4.66 2.01 45.32
C LEU A 19 4.44 2.32 43.83
N VAL A 20 5.35 1.90 42.94
CA VAL A 20 5.20 2.13 41.49
C VAL A 20 3.94 1.46 40.93
N MET A 21 3.65 0.23 41.34
CA MET A 21 2.43 -0.48 40.93
C MET A 21 1.18 0.25 41.42
N SER A 22 1.17 0.72 42.67
CA SER A 22 0.05 1.45 43.26
C SER A 22 -0.19 2.77 42.54
N LEU A 23 0.87 3.53 42.22
CA LEU A 23 0.76 4.75 41.44
C LEU A 23 0.21 4.48 40.02
N GLY A 24 0.60 3.38 39.38
CA GLY A 24 0.08 2.96 38.08
C GLY A 24 -1.41 2.60 38.11
N ILE A 25 -1.85 1.89 39.16
CA ILE A 25 -3.28 1.54 39.35
C ILE A 25 -4.11 2.80 39.64
N VAL A 26 -3.62 3.69 40.50
CA VAL A 26 -4.30 4.96 40.81
C VAL A 26 -4.35 5.86 39.58
N ALA A 27 -3.26 5.95 38.82
CA ALA A 27 -3.26 6.67 37.54
C ALA A 27 -4.25 6.03 36.54
N GLY A 28 -4.27 4.70 36.44
CA GLY A 28 -5.23 3.98 35.61
C GLY A 28 -6.69 4.21 36.02
N ALA A 29 -6.97 4.32 37.32
CA ALA A 29 -8.30 4.61 37.84
C ALA A 29 -8.72 6.07 37.62
N ILE A 30 -7.79 7.02 37.75
CA ILE A 30 -8.05 8.47 37.55
C ILE A 30 -8.18 8.80 36.06
N TYR A 31 -7.36 8.17 35.22
CA TYR A 31 -7.30 8.42 33.78
C TYR A 31 -7.97 7.33 32.95
N ALA A 32 -8.81 6.50 33.55
CA ALA A 32 -9.64 5.54 32.82
C ALA A 32 -10.48 6.32 31.80
N PRO A 33 -10.26 6.16 30.48
CA PRO A 33 -11.15 6.76 29.51
C PRO A 33 -12.54 6.14 29.71
N GLY A 34 -13.54 6.99 29.93
CA GLY A 34 -14.92 6.54 30.09
C GLY A 34 -15.29 5.66 28.91
N HIS A 35 -15.67 4.42 29.18
CA HIS A 35 -16.27 3.57 28.17
C HIS A 35 -17.57 4.28 27.77
N PRO A 36 -17.75 4.68 26.50
CA PRO A 36 -18.96 5.37 26.10
C PRO A 36 -20.13 4.43 26.31
N GLU A 37 -20.99 4.74 27.29
CA GLU A 37 -22.21 3.96 27.60
C GLU A 37 -23.23 3.95 26.45
N LYS A 38 -22.94 4.67 25.36
CA LYS A 38 -23.69 4.58 24.10
C LYS A 38 -22.70 4.51 22.94
N PRO A 39 -22.54 3.36 22.27
CA PRO A 39 -21.84 3.30 20.99
C PRO A 39 -22.57 4.20 19.99
N GLY A 40 -21.82 5.05 19.29
CA GLY A 40 -22.35 6.06 18.38
C GLY A 40 -23.03 5.52 17.12
N PHE A 41 -23.21 4.20 16.98
CA PHE A 41 -24.01 3.57 15.92
C PHE A 41 -24.60 2.24 16.41
N VAL A 42 -25.92 2.10 16.28
CA VAL A 42 -26.68 0.89 16.56
C VAL A 42 -26.73 0.05 15.29
N ILE A 43 -26.11 -1.14 15.33
CA ILE A 43 -26.45 -2.26 14.44
C ILE A 43 -26.75 -3.42 15.39
N GLU A 44 -28.01 -3.86 15.39
CA GLU A 44 -28.48 -4.94 16.26
C GLU A 44 -27.93 -6.30 15.80
N VAL A 45 -27.01 -6.87 16.58
CA VAL A 45 -26.94 -8.32 16.81
C VAL A 45 -26.61 -8.53 18.30
N ALA A 46 -27.44 -9.34 18.95
CA ALA A 46 -27.42 -9.65 20.36
C ALA A 46 -26.06 -10.14 20.87
N GLU A 47 -25.65 -9.63 22.04
CA GLU A 47 -24.73 -10.34 22.93
C GLU A 47 -25.51 -10.67 24.21
N GLU A 48 -25.75 -11.95 24.46
CA GLU A 48 -26.00 -12.45 25.81
C GLU A 48 -24.70 -13.08 26.35
N ALA A 49 -24.29 -12.52 27.48
CA ALA A 49 -23.77 -13.19 28.66
C ALA A 49 -22.48 -14.03 28.56
N SER A 50 -21.45 -13.49 29.21
CA SER A 50 -20.30 -14.22 29.73
C SER A 50 -20.71 -15.41 30.61
N SER A 51 -20.15 -16.59 30.35
CA SER A 51 -19.81 -17.55 31.40
C SER A 51 -18.49 -18.24 31.04
N GLY A 52 -17.65 -18.44 32.06
CA GLY A 52 -16.22 -18.68 31.90
C GLY A 52 -15.79 -20.11 31.55
N GLY A 53 -14.48 -20.23 31.29
CA GLY A 53 -13.73 -21.48 31.37
C GLY A 53 -13.35 -22.12 30.03
N ALA A 54 -12.09 -21.93 29.65
CA ALA A 54 -11.26 -22.77 28.78
C ALA A 54 -11.70 -23.00 27.32
N ALA A 55 -11.31 -22.05 26.45
CA ALA A 55 -10.56 -22.30 25.22
C ALA A 55 -9.94 -20.96 24.81
N ALA A 56 -8.72 -20.94 24.29
CA ALA A 56 -8.08 -19.72 23.80
C ALA A 56 -9.02 -19.03 22.80
N PRO A 57 -9.41 -17.76 22.99
CA PRO A 57 -10.27 -17.10 22.02
C PRO A 57 -9.44 -16.91 20.75
N ALA A 58 -10.01 -17.39 19.63
CA ALA A 58 -9.66 -16.90 18.31
C ALA A 58 -9.64 -15.37 18.37
N ALA A 59 -8.60 -14.79 17.77
CA ALA A 59 -8.36 -13.35 17.77
C ALA A 59 -9.66 -12.60 17.48
N ALA A 60 -9.97 -11.59 18.30
CA ALA A 60 -11.01 -10.62 18.00
C ALA A 60 -10.83 -10.15 16.55
N GLU A 61 -11.75 -10.57 15.69
CA GLU A 61 -11.65 -10.29 14.26
C GLU A 61 -11.89 -8.79 14.05
N ASP A 62 -11.01 -8.18 13.26
CA ASP A 62 -11.17 -6.79 12.90
C ASP A 62 -12.46 -6.62 12.09
N PRO A 63 -13.16 -5.48 12.19
CA PRO A 63 -14.37 -5.26 11.40
C PRO A 63 -14.08 -5.39 9.89
N PRO A 64 -15.07 -5.85 9.09
CA PRO A 64 -14.88 -6.06 7.67
C PRO A 64 -14.47 -4.76 6.97
N ILE A 65 -13.42 -4.82 6.15
CA ILE A 65 -12.87 -3.63 5.47
C ILE A 65 -13.91 -2.95 4.57
N ALA A 66 -14.85 -3.70 4.01
CA ALA A 66 -15.96 -3.14 3.23
C ALA A 66 -16.83 -2.14 4.01
N LEU A 67 -16.99 -2.33 5.32
CA LEU A 67 -17.66 -1.37 6.20
C LEU A 67 -16.75 -0.16 6.48
N LEU A 68 -15.49 -0.41 6.84
CA LEU A 68 -14.54 0.65 7.18
C LEU A 68 -14.25 1.59 6.00
N LEU A 69 -14.27 1.07 4.77
CA LEU A 69 -14.07 1.88 3.55
C LEU A 69 -15.19 2.89 3.30
N GLN A 70 -16.40 2.69 3.84
CA GLN A 70 -17.51 3.65 3.71
C GLN A 70 -17.23 4.95 4.47
N THR A 71 -16.44 4.87 5.54
CA THR A 71 -16.09 6.00 6.41
C THR A 71 -14.60 6.33 6.38
N ALA A 72 -13.85 5.74 5.46
CA ALA A 72 -12.40 5.94 5.38
C ALA A 72 -12.06 7.37 4.94
N ASN A 73 -10.98 7.90 5.51
CA ASN A 73 -10.46 9.25 5.22
C ASN A 73 -9.18 9.16 4.38
N VAL A 74 -9.22 9.74 3.18
CA VAL A 74 -8.13 9.66 2.20
C VAL A 74 -6.92 10.49 2.64
N GLU A 75 -7.12 11.66 3.24
CA GLU A 75 -6.04 12.55 3.70
C GLU A 75 -5.26 11.96 4.89
N ALA A 76 -5.98 11.31 5.81
CA ALA A 76 -5.40 10.51 6.87
C ALA A 76 -4.64 9.32 6.28
N GLY A 77 -5.21 8.67 5.26
CA GLY A 77 -4.57 7.59 4.51
C GLY A 77 -3.25 8.02 3.87
N GLN A 78 -3.22 9.16 3.21
CA GLN A 78 -2.01 9.76 2.66
C GLN A 78 -0.97 10.03 3.73
N THR A 79 -1.40 10.47 4.92
CA THR A 79 -0.49 10.70 6.05
C THR A 79 0.12 9.39 6.55
N VAL A 80 -0.67 8.32 6.67
CA VAL A 80 -0.17 7.00 7.06
C VAL A 80 0.74 6.41 5.97
N ALA A 81 0.41 6.62 4.69
CA ALA A 81 1.19 6.15 3.54
C ALA A 81 2.61 6.75 3.49
N LYS A 82 2.88 7.85 4.19
CA LYS A 82 4.26 8.37 4.37
C LYS A 82 5.20 7.32 4.97
N LYS A 83 4.69 6.38 5.77
CA LYS A 83 5.46 5.24 6.32
C LYS A 83 5.99 4.31 5.21
N CYS A 84 5.36 4.31 4.04
CA CYS A 84 5.72 3.46 2.90
C CYS A 84 6.62 4.19 1.89
N ALA A 85 6.70 5.53 1.94
CA ALA A 85 7.36 6.38 0.94
C ALA A 85 8.88 6.17 0.82
N ALA A 86 9.52 5.68 1.89
CA ALA A 86 10.94 5.33 1.88
C ALA A 86 11.23 4.14 0.95
N CYS A 87 10.31 3.20 0.86
CA CYS A 87 10.49 1.96 0.11
C CYS A 87 9.72 1.93 -1.21
N HIS A 88 8.66 2.73 -1.34
CA HIS A 88 7.74 2.67 -2.48
C HIS A 88 7.57 4.01 -3.19
N ASN A 89 7.21 3.92 -4.47
CA ASN A 89 6.73 5.06 -5.26
C ASN A 89 5.21 5.01 -5.38
N PHE A 90 4.58 6.18 -5.45
CA PHE A 90 3.13 6.35 -5.60
C PHE A 90 2.72 6.96 -6.94
N VAL A 91 3.72 7.34 -7.75
CA VAL A 91 3.51 7.99 -9.05
C VAL A 91 3.57 6.93 -10.14
N GLU A 92 2.67 7.03 -11.11
CA GLU A 92 2.63 6.16 -12.29
C GLU A 92 3.98 6.15 -13.02
N GLY A 93 4.48 4.95 -13.33
CA GLY A 93 5.72 4.79 -14.10
C GLY A 93 7.01 5.21 -13.38
N ALA A 94 6.96 5.60 -12.10
CA ALA A 94 8.16 5.98 -11.34
C ALA A 94 9.11 4.80 -11.03
N GLY A 95 8.69 3.57 -11.31
CA GLY A 95 9.46 2.35 -11.13
C GLY A 95 9.65 1.97 -9.65
N ALA A 96 10.44 0.91 -9.43
CA ALA A 96 10.73 0.38 -8.11
C ALA A 96 11.81 1.19 -7.36
N LYS A 97 11.73 1.18 -6.02
CA LYS A 97 12.81 1.59 -5.11
C LYS A 97 13.32 0.33 -4.39
N VAL A 98 13.20 0.29 -3.06
CA VAL A 98 13.43 -0.90 -2.23
C VAL A 98 12.29 -1.91 -2.43
N GLY A 99 11.07 -1.41 -2.62
CA GLY A 99 9.90 -2.17 -3.03
C GLY A 99 9.37 -1.72 -4.39
N PRO A 100 8.40 -2.45 -4.97
CA PRO A 100 7.76 -2.09 -6.24
C PRO A 100 6.97 -0.78 -6.12
N ASP A 101 6.58 -0.18 -7.24
CA ASP A 101 5.62 0.94 -7.22
C ASP A 101 4.24 0.49 -6.72
N LEU A 102 3.49 1.42 -6.12
CA LEU A 102 2.15 1.19 -5.57
C LEU A 102 1.04 1.88 -6.38
N TYR A 103 1.39 2.48 -7.52
CA TYR A 103 0.38 3.04 -8.41
C TYR A 103 -0.43 1.90 -9.05
N GLY A 104 -1.75 1.97 -8.97
CA GLY A 104 -2.65 0.94 -9.49
C GLY A 104 -2.49 -0.41 -8.80
N VAL A 105 -2.11 -0.42 -7.52
CA VAL A 105 -1.86 -1.68 -6.79
C VAL A 105 -3.13 -2.48 -6.50
N ILE A 106 -4.28 -1.83 -6.34
CA ILE A 106 -5.54 -2.53 -6.05
C ILE A 106 -5.97 -3.36 -7.25
N ASP A 107 -6.34 -4.62 -7.00
CA ASP A 107 -6.68 -5.66 -7.99
C ASP A 107 -5.56 -6.07 -8.96
N ARG A 108 -4.37 -5.48 -8.81
CA ARG A 108 -3.18 -5.94 -9.53
C ARG A 108 -2.78 -7.34 -9.02
N PRO A 109 -2.43 -8.28 -9.91
CA PRO A 109 -1.88 -9.56 -9.49
C PRO A 109 -0.65 -9.37 -8.59
N ILE A 110 -0.60 -10.17 -7.53
CA ILE A 110 0.51 -10.13 -6.58
C ILE A 110 1.78 -10.52 -7.33
N GLY A 111 2.89 -9.84 -7.10
CA GLY A 111 4.17 -10.22 -7.72
C GLY A 111 4.38 -9.81 -9.18
N GLU A 112 3.54 -8.94 -9.76
CA GLU A 112 3.60 -8.63 -11.20
C GLU A 112 4.25 -7.29 -11.57
N ALA A 113 4.66 -6.44 -10.60
CA ALA A 113 5.24 -5.14 -10.96
C ALA A 113 6.53 -5.32 -11.77
N GLN A 114 6.60 -4.62 -12.90
CA GLN A 114 7.68 -4.78 -13.87
C GLN A 114 9.03 -4.37 -13.28
N GLY A 115 10.07 -5.16 -13.57
CA GLY A 115 11.44 -4.86 -13.18
C GLY A 115 11.76 -5.02 -11.69
N PHE A 116 10.84 -5.57 -10.88
CA PHE A 116 11.07 -5.85 -9.46
C PHE A 116 11.30 -7.35 -9.20
N LYS A 117 12.25 -7.67 -8.31
CA LYS A 117 12.50 -9.05 -7.87
C LYS A 117 11.74 -9.33 -6.58
N TYR A 118 10.72 -10.17 -6.66
CA TYR A 118 9.90 -10.57 -5.53
C TYR A 118 10.54 -11.69 -4.69
N SER A 119 10.14 -11.80 -3.42
CA SER A 119 10.51 -12.95 -2.60
C SER A 119 9.70 -14.18 -2.98
N ALA A 120 10.19 -15.37 -2.59
CA ALA A 120 9.52 -16.64 -2.87
C ALA A 120 8.06 -16.67 -2.36
N ALA A 121 7.77 -16.00 -1.25
CA ALA A 121 6.41 -15.90 -0.71
C ALA A 121 5.44 -15.18 -1.67
N LEU A 122 5.84 -14.03 -2.22
CA LEU A 122 5.01 -13.30 -3.17
C LEU A 122 4.95 -13.99 -4.54
N GLN A 123 6.02 -14.67 -4.95
CA GLN A 123 6.02 -15.48 -6.19
C GLN A 123 5.02 -16.62 -6.10
N LYS A 124 4.92 -17.30 -4.95
CA LYS A 124 3.93 -18.35 -4.73
C LYS A 124 2.49 -17.82 -4.83
N ALA A 125 2.22 -16.64 -4.26
CA ALA A 125 0.91 -15.99 -4.39
C ALA A 125 0.60 -15.59 -5.84
N HIS A 126 1.63 -15.12 -6.58
CA HIS A 126 1.50 -14.85 -8.02
C HIS A 126 1.11 -16.11 -8.81
N GLU A 127 1.80 -17.23 -8.55
CA GLU A 127 1.52 -18.52 -9.21
C GLU A 127 0.14 -19.08 -8.87
N ALA A 128 -0.38 -18.78 -7.67
CA ALA A 128 -1.75 -19.09 -7.28
C ALA A 128 -2.81 -18.21 -7.97
N GLY A 129 -2.38 -17.15 -8.67
CA GLY A 129 -3.28 -16.20 -9.34
C GLY A 129 -3.90 -15.17 -8.40
N ASP A 130 -3.32 -15.00 -7.20
CA ASP A 130 -3.83 -14.07 -6.20
C ASP A 130 -3.64 -12.60 -6.64
N LYS A 131 -4.58 -11.76 -6.21
CA LYS A 131 -4.59 -10.31 -6.47
C LYS A 131 -4.54 -9.52 -5.18
N TRP A 132 -4.07 -8.28 -5.28
CA TRP A 132 -4.16 -7.30 -4.20
C TRP A 132 -5.58 -6.74 -4.09
N THR A 133 -6.52 -7.59 -3.68
CA THR A 133 -7.88 -7.16 -3.34
C THR A 133 -7.86 -6.28 -2.08
N TYR A 134 -8.98 -5.59 -1.82
CA TYR A 134 -9.15 -4.80 -0.59
C TYR A 134 -8.90 -5.65 0.67
N GLU A 135 -9.43 -6.87 0.71
CA GLU A 135 -9.26 -7.81 1.82
C GLU A 135 -7.80 -8.27 1.96
N HIS A 136 -7.17 -8.71 0.87
CA HIS A 136 -5.77 -9.13 0.90
C HIS A 136 -4.84 -8.01 1.37
N LEU A 137 -5.02 -6.80 0.86
CA LEU A 137 -4.24 -5.64 1.32
C LEU A 137 -4.51 -5.35 2.80
N TYR A 138 -5.76 -5.46 3.26
CA TYR A 138 -6.12 -5.20 4.65
C TYR A 138 -5.44 -6.18 5.62
N HIS A 139 -5.45 -7.48 5.31
CA HIS A 139 -4.77 -8.49 6.13
C HIS A 139 -3.25 -8.37 6.04
N PHE A 140 -2.71 -8.23 4.83
CA PHE A 140 -1.27 -8.07 4.61
C PHE A 140 -0.70 -6.85 5.34
N LEU A 141 -1.38 -5.71 5.29
CA LEU A 141 -0.94 -4.49 5.97
C LEU A 141 -1.01 -4.58 7.49
N LYS A 142 -1.83 -5.46 8.07
CA LYS A 142 -1.89 -5.69 9.53
C LYS A 142 -0.57 -6.24 10.04
N LYS A 143 -0.04 -7.28 9.39
CA LYS A 143 1.26 -7.88 9.73
C LYS A 143 1.83 -8.68 8.56
N PRO A 144 2.63 -8.06 7.69
CA PRO A 144 3.09 -8.68 6.44
C PRO A 144 3.82 -10.01 6.61
N SER A 145 4.68 -10.10 7.64
CA SER A 145 5.46 -11.30 7.92
C SER A 145 4.64 -12.47 8.46
N ALA A 146 3.46 -12.21 9.03
CA ALA A 146 2.54 -13.24 9.48
C ALA A 146 1.57 -13.66 8.36
N ASP A 147 1.11 -12.70 7.57
CA ASP A 147 0.21 -12.95 6.44
C ASP A 147 0.91 -13.68 5.29
N MET A 148 2.14 -13.26 4.96
CA MET A 148 2.97 -13.90 3.94
C MET A 148 4.35 -14.24 4.51
N PRO A 149 4.49 -15.38 5.21
CA PRO A 149 5.76 -15.81 5.78
C PRO A 149 6.86 -15.91 4.72
N GLY A 150 8.00 -15.25 4.96
CA GLY A 150 9.09 -15.15 3.98
C GLY A 150 8.93 -14.00 2.97
N THR A 151 7.99 -13.08 3.19
CA THR A 151 7.99 -11.78 2.51
C THR A 151 9.29 -11.03 2.78
N ALA A 152 9.87 -10.40 1.75
CA ALA A 152 11.03 -9.52 1.91
C ALA A 152 10.64 -8.13 2.46
N MET A 153 9.34 -7.86 2.62
CA MET A 153 8.86 -6.59 3.17
C MET A 153 9.05 -6.55 4.69
N GLY A 154 10.14 -5.94 5.15
CA GLY A 154 10.48 -5.75 6.57
C GLY A 154 9.64 -4.69 7.29
N PHE A 155 8.33 -4.66 7.07
CA PHE A 155 7.42 -3.70 7.69
C PHE A 155 6.71 -4.32 8.90
N ALA A 156 6.63 -3.58 10.01
CA ALA A 156 6.03 -4.06 11.26
C ALA A 156 4.50 -4.26 11.17
N GLY A 157 3.85 -3.59 10.21
CA GLY A 157 2.40 -3.60 10.04
C GLY A 157 1.69 -2.37 10.61
N LEU A 158 0.40 -2.25 10.31
CA LEU A 158 -0.52 -1.23 10.80
C LEU A 158 -1.56 -1.92 11.69
N ALA A 159 -1.38 -1.83 13.01
CA ALA A 159 -2.25 -2.52 13.96
C ALA A 159 -3.69 -1.99 13.97
N LYS A 160 -3.88 -0.68 13.73
CA LYS A 160 -5.19 -0.03 13.75
C LYS A 160 -5.99 -0.34 12.48
N PRO A 161 -7.21 -0.89 12.58
CA PRO A 161 -8.12 -1.10 11.45
C PRO A 161 -8.34 0.14 10.59
N GLU A 162 -8.53 1.29 11.24
CA GLU A 162 -8.85 2.56 10.59
C GLU A 162 -7.65 3.06 9.77
N ASP A 163 -6.43 2.94 10.30
CA ASP A 163 -5.21 3.31 9.57
C ASP A 163 -5.06 2.47 8.29
N ARG A 164 -5.37 1.16 8.35
CA ARG A 164 -5.33 0.28 7.18
C ARG A 164 -6.38 0.69 6.15
N ALA A 165 -7.63 0.89 6.58
CA ALA A 165 -8.71 1.30 5.70
C ALA A 165 -8.42 2.64 5.03
N ASN A 166 -7.91 3.61 5.78
CA ASN A 166 -7.52 4.93 5.28
C ASN A 166 -6.41 4.82 4.23
N VAL A 167 -5.35 4.04 4.49
CA VAL A 167 -4.27 3.82 3.50
C VAL A 167 -4.80 3.16 2.24
N ILE A 168 -5.65 2.14 2.36
CA ILE A 168 -6.23 1.46 1.20
C ILE A 168 -7.12 2.42 0.41
N ALA A 169 -7.92 3.26 1.07
CA ALA A 169 -8.69 4.31 0.43
C ALA A 169 -7.80 5.31 -0.32
N TYR A 170 -6.64 5.69 0.25
CA TYR A 170 -5.65 6.50 -0.44
C TYR A 170 -5.05 5.78 -1.65
N LEU A 171 -4.60 4.53 -1.51
CA LEU A 171 -4.05 3.72 -2.61
C LEU A 171 -5.04 3.57 -3.77
N ARG A 172 -6.34 3.50 -3.47
CA ARG A 172 -7.41 3.47 -4.47
C ARG A 172 -7.41 4.72 -5.35
N THR A 173 -7.06 5.88 -4.80
CA THR A 173 -6.97 7.14 -5.57
C THR A 173 -5.78 7.17 -6.53
N LEU A 174 -4.78 6.30 -6.33
CA LEU A 174 -3.57 6.21 -7.14
C LEU A 174 -3.77 5.29 -8.35
N ALA A 175 -4.80 5.51 -9.15
CA ALA A 175 -5.06 4.72 -10.35
C ALA A 175 -5.82 5.56 -11.38
N ALA A 176 -5.53 5.35 -12.67
CA ALA A 176 -6.27 5.97 -13.76
C ALA A 176 -7.74 5.53 -13.76
N THR A 177 -8.02 4.30 -13.32
CA THR A 177 -9.37 3.77 -13.12
C THR A 177 -9.43 3.09 -11.75
N PRO A 178 -9.87 3.81 -10.71
CA PRO A 178 -9.99 3.25 -9.37
C PRO A 178 -10.95 2.05 -9.34
N ALA A 179 -10.52 0.96 -8.70
CA ALA A 179 -11.38 -0.20 -8.47
C ALA A 179 -12.68 0.21 -7.73
N PRO A 180 -13.82 -0.42 -8.05
CA PRO A 180 -15.08 -0.15 -7.34
C PRO A 180 -14.94 -0.56 -5.88
N LEU A 181 -15.52 0.24 -4.98
CA LEU A 181 -15.56 -0.14 -3.57
C LEU A 181 -16.38 -1.42 -3.41
N PRO A 182 -15.96 -2.36 -2.54
CA PRO A 182 -16.74 -3.55 -2.27
C PRO A 182 -18.08 -3.16 -1.66
N PRO A 183 -19.19 -3.82 -2.03
CA PRO A 183 -20.46 -3.59 -1.36
C PRO A 183 -20.31 -3.93 0.13
N PRO A 184 -20.99 -3.20 1.03
CA PRO A 184 -21.03 -3.60 2.43
C PRO A 184 -21.56 -5.04 2.51
N PRO A 185 -21.00 -5.90 3.40
CA PRO A 185 -21.48 -7.25 3.54
C PRO A 185 -22.98 -7.18 3.82
N ALA A 186 -23.76 -7.85 2.97
CA ALA A 186 -25.18 -8.04 3.25
C ALA A 186 -25.28 -8.70 4.63
N ALA A 187 -26.22 -8.24 5.47
CA ALA A 187 -26.34 -8.61 6.87
C ALA A 187 -26.52 -10.13 7.15
N ASP A 188 -26.58 -10.97 6.11
CA ASP A 188 -26.73 -12.43 6.19
C ASP A 188 -25.63 -13.24 5.47
N ALA A 189 -24.57 -12.59 4.97
CA ALA A 189 -23.48 -13.30 4.30
C ALA A 189 -22.30 -13.51 5.25
N ALA A 190 -22.38 -14.57 6.05
CA ALA A 190 -21.20 -15.18 6.66
C ALA A 190 -20.14 -15.45 5.56
N PRO A 191 -18.85 -15.22 5.81
CA PRO A 191 -17.81 -15.47 4.81
C PRO A 191 -17.91 -16.91 4.32
N ALA A 192 -18.10 -17.07 3.01
CA ALA A 192 -18.00 -18.36 2.36
C ALA A 192 -16.63 -18.95 2.72
N ALA A 193 -16.67 -20.04 3.48
CA ALA A 193 -15.50 -20.81 3.86
C ALA A 193 -14.65 -21.08 2.62
N ALA A 194 -13.42 -20.58 2.64
CA ALA A 194 -12.37 -21.07 1.77
C ALA A 194 -12.32 -22.60 1.93
N PRO A 195 -12.35 -23.40 0.85
CA PRO A 195 -12.15 -24.83 0.97
C PRO A 195 -10.74 -25.09 1.52
N ALA A 196 -10.73 -25.73 2.69
CA ALA A 196 -9.54 -26.24 3.34
C ALA A 196 -8.79 -27.23 2.43
N GLU A 197 -7.49 -26.99 2.31
CA GLU A 197 -6.38 -27.94 2.36
C GLU A 197 -6.60 -29.34 1.75
N ALA A 198 -5.88 -29.61 0.65
CA ALA A 198 -5.37 -30.94 0.36
C ALA A 198 -3.95 -30.82 -0.21
N ALA A 199 -2.97 -31.26 0.59
CA ALA A 199 -1.66 -31.68 0.12
C ALA A 199 -1.43 -33.12 0.63
N PRO A 200 -0.48 -33.92 0.11
CA PRO A 200 0.20 -33.86 -1.19
C PRO A 200 0.18 -35.23 -1.93
N ALA A 201 0.48 -35.25 -3.24
CA ALA A 201 1.00 -36.45 -3.89
C ALA A 201 1.98 -36.07 -5.00
N ALA A 202 3.13 -36.75 -4.96
CA ALA A 202 4.35 -36.49 -5.71
C ALA A 202 4.22 -36.69 -7.23
N ALA A 203 5.07 -35.96 -7.96
CA ALA A 203 5.44 -36.24 -9.34
C ALA A 203 6.20 -37.58 -9.48
N PRO A 204 6.36 -38.12 -10.70
CA PRO A 204 7.52 -37.68 -11.49
C PRO A 204 7.28 -37.50 -13.00
N ALA A 205 8.02 -36.51 -13.53
CA ALA A 205 8.70 -36.38 -14.82
C ALA A 205 8.31 -37.26 -16.03
N ALA A 206 8.08 -36.61 -17.18
CA ALA A 206 9.01 -36.54 -18.33
C ALA A 206 8.26 -36.29 -19.67
N ALA A 207 8.71 -35.28 -20.42
CA ALA A 207 8.32 -35.02 -21.82
C ALA A 207 9.00 -36.01 -22.79
N PRO A 208 8.63 -36.10 -24.09
CA PRO A 208 8.94 -35.03 -25.06
C PRO A 208 7.88 -34.77 -26.17
N ALA A 209 8.05 -33.62 -26.85
CA ALA A 209 7.33 -33.19 -28.06
C ALA A 209 7.72 -34.00 -29.33
N PRO A 210 6.97 -33.85 -30.44
CA PRO A 210 7.46 -33.06 -31.59
C PRO A 210 6.32 -32.24 -32.28
N ALA A 211 6.51 -30.96 -32.66
CA ALA A 211 7.15 -30.38 -33.86
C ALA A 211 6.15 -29.92 -34.96
N ALA A 212 6.12 -28.58 -35.15
CA ALA A 212 5.97 -27.76 -36.37
C ALA A 212 4.91 -28.08 -37.46
N ALA A 213 4.05 -27.09 -37.77
CA ALA A 213 3.76 -26.62 -39.15
C ALA A 213 2.87 -25.35 -39.18
N GLU A 214 3.36 -24.28 -39.80
CA GLU A 214 2.61 -23.20 -40.48
C GLU A 214 3.41 -22.87 -41.78
N PRO A 215 2.87 -22.28 -42.87
CA PRO A 215 1.97 -21.10 -42.86
C PRO A 215 0.84 -21.02 -43.93
N ALA A 216 -0.13 -20.10 -43.67
CA ALA A 216 -0.88 -19.12 -44.54
C ALA A 216 -1.32 -19.46 -46.01
N PRO A 217 -2.42 -18.87 -46.60
CA PRO A 217 -2.56 -17.41 -46.77
C PRO A 217 -3.98 -16.79 -46.68
N ALA A 218 -4.01 -15.46 -46.66
CA ALA A 218 -5.13 -14.52 -46.59
C ALA A 218 -6.03 -14.45 -47.84
N PRO A 219 -7.15 -13.70 -47.77
CA PRO A 219 -7.36 -12.64 -48.76
C PRO A 219 -7.93 -11.32 -48.19
N ALA A 220 -7.61 -10.22 -48.87
CA ALA A 220 -8.24 -8.88 -48.79
C ALA A 220 -8.32 -8.32 -50.25
N PRO A 221 -8.89 -7.13 -50.58
CA PRO A 221 -9.70 -6.15 -49.80
C PRO A 221 -10.89 -5.47 -50.58
N ALA A 222 -11.66 -4.62 -49.87
CA ALA A 222 -12.32 -3.34 -50.27
C ALA A 222 -13.51 -3.33 -51.29
N PRO A 223 -14.37 -2.26 -51.37
CA PRO A 223 -13.98 -0.84 -51.36
C PRO A 223 -14.78 0.13 -50.47
N ALA A 224 -14.20 1.33 -50.41
CA ALA A 224 -14.53 2.52 -49.65
C ALA A 224 -15.76 3.31 -50.14
N ALA A 225 -16.28 4.17 -49.26
CA ALA A 225 -16.98 5.39 -49.62
C ALA A 225 -16.70 6.51 -48.58
N THR A 226 -16.22 7.65 -49.07
CA THR A 226 -16.11 8.98 -48.41
C THR A 226 -16.38 10.02 -49.52
N PRO A 227 -16.59 11.35 -49.28
CA PRO A 227 -16.86 12.13 -48.05
C PRO A 227 -17.92 13.28 -48.19
N ALA A 228 -18.15 14.01 -47.08
CA ALA A 228 -18.46 15.48 -46.96
C ALA A 228 -19.90 15.99 -47.27
N PRO A 229 -20.36 17.17 -46.75
CA PRO A 229 -19.57 18.31 -46.22
C PRO A 229 -20.03 18.95 -44.89
N ALA A 230 -19.26 19.96 -44.48
CA ALA A 230 -19.28 20.70 -43.23
C ALA A 230 -20.13 21.99 -43.23
N ALA A 231 -20.39 22.47 -42.00
CA ALA A 231 -20.58 23.86 -41.54
C ALA A 231 -21.94 24.57 -41.85
N PRO A 232 -22.39 25.56 -41.03
CA PRO A 232 -21.60 26.46 -40.18
C PRO A 232 -22.07 26.71 -38.73
N ALA A 233 -21.15 27.28 -37.95
CA ALA A 233 -21.40 27.91 -36.65
C ALA A 233 -22.13 29.26 -36.76
N PRO A 234 -22.60 29.81 -35.63
CA PRO A 234 -22.47 31.25 -35.43
C PRO A 234 -21.78 31.66 -34.11
N ALA A 235 -21.05 32.77 -34.26
CA ALA A 235 -20.40 33.71 -33.34
C ALA A 235 -20.99 33.85 -31.91
N GLU A 236 -20.12 33.79 -30.89
CA GLU A 236 -19.57 34.91 -30.09
C GLU A 236 -20.53 35.56 -29.08
N THR A 237 -20.20 35.42 -27.78
CA THR A 237 -20.05 36.56 -26.85
C THR A 237 -19.18 36.15 -25.66
N THR A 238 -18.02 36.79 -25.56
CA THR A 238 -17.06 36.80 -24.44
C THR A 238 -17.60 37.60 -23.25
N PRO A 239 -17.18 37.31 -22.01
CA PRO A 239 -16.48 38.37 -21.28
C PRO A 239 -15.20 37.93 -20.53
N ALA A 240 -14.16 38.72 -20.80
CA ALA A 240 -13.10 39.23 -19.91
C ALA A 240 -12.28 38.26 -19.02
N ALA A 241 -10.99 38.18 -19.37
CA ALA A 241 -9.89 37.66 -18.55
C ALA A 241 -9.51 38.59 -17.37
N PRO A 242 -8.95 38.06 -16.28
CA PRO A 242 -8.00 38.77 -15.45
C PRO A 242 -6.55 38.52 -15.92
N ALA A 243 -5.72 39.56 -15.84
CA ALA A 243 -4.35 39.63 -16.35
C ALA A 243 -3.37 38.63 -15.68
N PRO A 244 -2.33 38.15 -16.39
CA PRO A 244 -1.22 37.42 -15.78
C PRO A 244 -0.22 38.36 -15.07
N ALA A 245 0.21 37.94 -13.89
CA ALA A 245 1.30 38.54 -13.12
C ALA A 245 2.66 38.40 -13.85
N PRO A 246 3.61 39.33 -13.64
CA PRO A 246 4.89 39.34 -14.34
C PRO A 246 5.80 38.18 -13.89
N ALA A 247 6.46 37.56 -14.87
CA ALA A 247 7.45 36.52 -14.69
C ALA A 247 8.67 37.03 -13.91
N GLU A 248 9.00 36.35 -12.82
CA GLU A 248 10.22 36.56 -12.04
C GLU A 248 11.39 35.85 -12.75
N THR A 249 12.32 36.66 -13.23
CA THR A 249 13.58 36.25 -13.88
C THR A 249 14.51 35.55 -12.90
N ALA A 250 14.85 34.29 -13.19
CA ALA A 250 16.01 33.61 -12.60
C ALA A 250 17.34 34.24 -13.12
N PRO A 251 18.39 34.32 -12.28
CA PRO A 251 19.65 34.99 -12.62
C PRO A 251 20.50 34.20 -13.62
N ALA A 252 21.01 34.92 -14.62
CA ALA A 252 21.94 34.41 -15.62
C ALA A 252 23.31 34.04 -15.01
N ALA A 253 23.80 32.86 -15.35
CA ALA A 253 25.13 32.37 -15.03
C ALA A 253 26.23 33.21 -15.73
N PRO A 254 27.42 33.37 -15.11
CA PRO A 254 28.51 34.19 -15.65
C PRO A 254 29.14 33.57 -16.90
N ALA A 255 29.42 34.44 -17.88
CA ALA A 255 29.99 34.10 -19.18
C ALA A 255 31.40 33.46 -19.09
N PRO A 256 31.74 32.53 -20.01
CA PRO A 256 33.06 31.91 -20.04
C PRO A 256 34.16 32.89 -20.47
N ALA A 257 35.33 32.80 -19.81
CA ALA A 257 36.51 33.59 -20.11
C ALA A 257 37.04 33.31 -21.53
N PRO A 258 37.56 34.34 -22.25
CA PRO A 258 38.05 34.18 -23.61
C PRO A 258 39.33 33.34 -23.66
N ALA A 259 39.37 32.41 -24.62
CA ALA A 259 40.51 31.54 -24.91
C ALA A 259 41.75 32.38 -25.30
N ALA A 260 42.89 32.05 -24.68
CA ALA A 260 44.19 32.63 -25.02
C ALA A 260 44.63 32.19 -26.43
N PRO A 261 45.29 33.07 -27.21
CA PRO A 261 45.66 32.81 -28.60
C PRO A 261 46.76 31.75 -28.73
N ALA A 262 46.66 30.96 -29.81
CA ALA A 262 47.63 29.93 -30.17
C ALA A 262 49.05 30.50 -30.36
N PRO A 263 50.12 29.74 -30.03
CA PRO A 263 51.49 30.20 -30.16
C PRO A 263 51.89 30.40 -31.63
N ALA A 264 52.63 31.47 -31.89
CA ALA A 264 53.16 31.84 -33.20
C ALA A 264 54.12 30.77 -33.78
N PRO A 265 54.14 30.58 -35.12
CA PRO A 265 55.05 29.63 -35.76
C PRO A 265 56.52 30.08 -35.62
N ALA A 266 57.40 29.13 -35.32
CA ALA A 266 58.84 29.33 -35.23
C ALA A 266 59.42 29.80 -36.58
N ALA A 267 60.30 30.81 -36.51
CA ALA A 267 61.01 31.34 -37.68
C ALA A 267 61.94 30.27 -38.30
N PRO A 268 62.04 30.21 -39.65
CA PRO A 268 63.03 29.37 -40.30
C PRO A 268 64.44 29.93 -40.10
N ALA A 269 65.37 29.08 -39.67
CA ALA A 269 66.80 29.37 -39.75
C ALA A 269 67.21 29.45 -41.24
N ASN A 270 67.83 30.56 -41.62
CA ASN A 270 68.49 30.74 -42.92
C ASN A 270 69.96 30.30 -42.81
N PRO A 271 70.63 30.03 -43.96
CA PRO A 271 71.46 28.84 -44.23
C PRO A 271 72.76 28.72 -43.45
#